data_AF-A0A820LSM0-F1
#
_entry.id   AF-A0A820LSM0-F1
#
_cell.length_a   1.000
_cell.length_b   1.000
_cell.length_c   1.000
_cell.angle_alpha   90.00
_cell.angle_beta   90.00
_cell.angle_gamma   90.00
#
_symmetry.space_group_name_H-M   'P 1'
#
loop_
_entity.id
_entity.type
_entity.pdbx_description
1 polymer ?
#
loop_
_entity_poly.entity_id
_entity_poly.type
_entity_poly.pdbx_seq_one_letter_code
_entity_poly.pdbx_strand_id
1 'polypeptide(L)'
;MNHLATAKDPFKVFINQAEFREEPIDANINLLSAVLQAVSFDIVIQTCGHLGRFQLTHYFLMNLISMSAAVVGFYYVFAAANIDHRCRLPDNVWPNDNQYHPINKTHELLINRYIPKTNDGRKWEQCVRYLHGTTNDTFTNCPNGWAYDRSVFGYTFTEEANFVCGSSSKRSLIATLMQCGGF
;
A
#
# COMPACT_ATOMS: atom_id res chain seq x y z
N MET A 1 5.64 -61.14 26.66
CA MET A 1 5.22 -62.15 25.67
C MET A 1 4.17 -61.47 24.80
N ASN A 2 4.57 -60.69 23.79
CA ASN A 2 4.97 -61.12 22.43
C ASN A 2 3.87 -62.03 21.84
N HIS A 3 3.10 -61.62 20.83
CA HIS A 3 3.46 -61.36 19.42
C HIS A 3 2.27 -60.63 18.74
N LEU A 4 2.36 -59.52 17.97
CA LEU A 4 2.87 -59.30 16.58
C LEU A 4 2.41 -60.40 15.60
N ALA A 5 1.80 -60.21 14.43
CA ALA A 5 1.43 -59.11 13.53
C ALA A 5 0.33 -59.74 12.59
N THR A 6 -0.44 -59.05 11.75
CA THR A 6 0.02 -58.47 10.47
C THR A 6 -1.05 -57.54 9.90
N ALA A 7 -0.59 -56.35 9.51
CA ALA A 7 -1.32 -55.41 8.68
C ALA A 7 -1.59 -56.04 7.31
N LYS A 8 -2.80 -55.83 6.80
CA LYS A 8 -3.22 -56.30 5.48
C LYS A 8 -2.71 -55.30 4.44
N ASP A 9 -1.68 -55.72 3.70
CA ASP A 9 -0.98 -54.90 2.71
C ASP A 9 -1.94 -54.43 1.59
N PRO A 10 -2.08 -53.11 1.33
CA PRO A 10 -2.92 -52.58 0.24
C PRO A 10 -2.31 -52.78 -1.16
N PHE A 11 -1.06 -53.25 -1.24
CA PHE A 11 -0.29 -53.37 -2.49
C PHE A 11 -0.79 -54.51 -3.41
N LYS A 12 -1.46 -55.53 -2.87
CA LYS A 12 -1.92 -56.70 -3.66
C LYS A 12 -3.21 -56.47 -4.44
N VAL A 13 -3.98 -55.43 -4.12
CA VAL A 13 -5.30 -55.21 -4.75
C VAL A 13 -5.19 -54.44 -6.07
N PHE A 14 -4.21 -53.54 -6.21
CA PHE A 14 -4.15 -52.65 -7.38
C PHE A 14 -3.44 -53.21 -8.62
N ILE A 15 -2.68 -54.30 -8.49
CA ILE A 15 -2.00 -54.92 -9.66
C ILE A 15 -2.98 -55.76 -10.51
N ASN A 16 -4.12 -56.21 -9.96
CA ASN A 16 -5.06 -57.08 -10.67
C ASN A 16 -6.00 -56.36 -11.67
N GLN A 17 -5.86 -55.05 -11.90
CA GLN A 17 -6.64 -54.32 -12.92
C GLN A 17 -5.81 -53.74 -14.07
N ALA A 18 -4.49 -53.97 -14.10
CA ALA A 18 -3.68 -53.63 -15.24
C ALA A 18 -3.73 -54.76 -16.28
N GLU A 19 -4.82 -54.81 -17.04
CA GLU A 19 -4.90 -55.54 -18.31
C GLU A 19 -3.77 -55.03 -19.22
N PHE A 20 -2.73 -55.85 -19.39
CA PHE A 20 -1.51 -55.53 -20.11
C PHE A 20 -1.82 -55.44 -21.62
N ARG A 21 -1.94 -54.22 -22.16
CA ARG A 21 -1.95 -53.98 -23.61
C ARG A 21 -0.59 -53.41 -24.01
N GLU A 22 0.18 -54.19 -24.76
CA GLU A 22 1.52 -53.85 -25.24
C GLU A 22 1.49 -52.66 -26.23
N GLU A 23 2.19 -51.57 -25.90
CA GLU A 23 2.51 -50.39 -26.74
C GLU A 23 3.80 -49.71 -26.21
N PRO A 24 4.50 -48.85 -26.99
CA PRO A 24 5.97 -48.82 -27.13
C PRO A 24 6.78 -48.32 -25.91
N ILE A 25 8.02 -48.80 -25.81
CA ILE A 25 8.94 -48.75 -24.65
C ILE A 25 9.38 -47.31 -24.27
N ASP A 26 9.37 -46.36 -25.20
CA ASP A 26 9.93 -45.02 -25.02
C ASP A 26 8.94 -44.03 -24.37
N ALA A 27 7.64 -44.22 -24.66
CA ALA A 27 6.56 -43.51 -23.97
C ALA A 27 6.44 -43.98 -22.52
N ASN A 28 6.83 -45.23 -22.25
CA ASN A 28 6.71 -45.88 -20.95
C ASN A 28 7.62 -45.24 -19.89
N ILE A 29 8.82 -44.77 -20.24
CA ILE A 29 9.76 -44.16 -19.27
C ILE A 29 9.28 -42.78 -18.79
N ASN A 30 8.80 -41.94 -19.70
CA ASN A 30 8.26 -40.61 -19.36
C ASN A 30 6.90 -40.71 -18.65
N LEU A 31 6.11 -41.72 -19.00
CA LEU A 31 4.87 -42.04 -18.29
C LEU A 31 5.18 -42.57 -16.88
N LEU A 32 6.18 -43.45 -16.73
CA LEU A 32 6.62 -43.96 -15.44
C LEU A 32 7.17 -42.85 -14.54
N SER A 33 7.96 -41.92 -15.07
CA SER A 33 8.50 -40.81 -14.28
C SER A 33 7.39 -39.84 -13.84
N ALA A 34 6.45 -39.50 -14.73
CA ALA A 34 5.28 -38.69 -14.38
C ALA A 34 4.37 -39.38 -13.35
N VAL A 35 4.15 -40.69 -13.48
CA VAL A 35 3.36 -41.49 -12.53
C VAL A 35 4.09 -41.64 -11.19
N LEU A 36 5.40 -41.86 -11.17
CA LEU A 36 6.18 -41.90 -9.92
C LEU A 36 6.12 -40.54 -9.21
N GLN A 37 6.20 -39.46 -9.98
CA GLN A 37 6.16 -38.10 -9.45
C GLN A 37 4.77 -37.78 -8.88
N ALA A 38 3.69 -38.16 -9.58
CA ALA A 38 2.32 -38.07 -9.08
C ALA A 38 2.08 -38.92 -7.82
N VAL A 39 2.48 -40.20 -7.83
CA VAL A 39 2.35 -41.12 -6.68
C VAL A 39 3.16 -40.61 -5.49
N SER A 40 4.38 -40.12 -5.70
CA SER A 40 5.18 -39.55 -4.61
C SER A 40 4.53 -38.29 -4.01
N PHE A 41 3.92 -37.45 -4.84
CA PHE A 41 3.22 -36.25 -4.39
C PHE A 41 1.95 -36.62 -3.61
N ASP A 42 1.17 -37.58 -4.09
CA ASP A 42 -0.02 -38.09 -3.40
C ASP A 42 0.34 -38.76 -2.07
N ILE A 43 1.44 -39.53 -2.00
CA ILE A 43 1.96 -40.10 -0.76
C ILE A 43 2.37 -39.00 0.22
N VAL A 44 3.04 -37.94 -0.26
CA VAL A 44 3.41 -36.79 0.59
C VAL A 44 2.17 -36.10 1.13
N ILE A 45 1.14 -35.86 0.31
CA ILE A 45 -0.13 -35.28 0.77
C ILE A 45 -0.82 -36.21 1.79
N GLN A 46 -0.84 -37.51 1.53
CA GLN A 46 -1.44 -38.48 2.42
C GLN A 46 -0.69 -38.59 3.76
N THR A 47 0.63 -38.40 3.75
CA THR A 47 1.50 -38.38 4.95
C THR A 47 1.40 -37.07 5.73
N CYS A 48 1.21 -35.94 5.05
CA CYS A 48 1.02 -34.63 5.67
C CYS A 48 -0.34 -34.47 6.38
N GLY A 49 -1.29 -35.37 6.14
CA GLY A 49 -2.62 -35.37 6.76
C GLY A 49 -3.55 -34.30 6.17
N HIS A 50 -4.86 -34.51 6.32
CA HIS A 50 -5.88 -33.55 5.90
C HIS A 50 -5.68 -32.20 6.59
N LEU A 51 -5.98 -31.10 5.88
CA LEU A 51 -5.96 -29.73 6.42
C LEU A 51 -6.70 -29.66 7.77
N GLY A 52 -5.94 -29.71 8.85
CA GLY A 52 -6.48 -29.71 10.20
C GLY A 52 -6.95 -28.31 10.59
N ARG A 53 -7.82 -28.22 11.61
CA ARG A 53 -8.30 -26.94 12.13
C ARG A 53 -7.14 -26.00 12.53
N PHE A 54 -6.05 -26.55 13.07
CA PHE A 54 -4.86 -25.77 13.43
C PHE A 54 -4.09 -25.22 12.22
N GLN A 55 -3.90 -26.02 11.17
CA GLN A 55 -3.23 -25.57 9.93
C GLN A 55 -4.05 -24.48 9.25
N LEU A 56 -5.37 -24.63 9.22
CA LEU A 56 -6.27 -23.63 8.67
C LEU A 56 -6.24 -22.32 9.48
N THR A 57 -6.31 -22.39 10.81
CA THR A 57 -6.17 -21.22 11.67
C THR A 57 -4.83 -20.51 11.47
N HIS A 58 -3.72 -21.27 11.40
CA HIS A 58 -2.41 -20.70 11.15
C HIS A 58 -2.32 -20.02 9.78
N TYR A 59 -2.85 -20.67 8.73
CA TYR A 59 -2.93 -20.10 7.40
C TYR A 59 -3.73 -18.78 7.38
N PHE A 60 -4.87 -18.73 8.07
CA PHE A 60 -5.66 -17.51 8.21
C PHE A 60 -4.91 -16.40 8.95
N LEU A 61 -4.18 -16.72 10.02
CA LEU A 61 -3.39 -15.72 10.76
C LEU A 61 -2.25 -15.16 9.92
N MET A 62 -1.54 -16.01 9.18
CA MET A 62 -0.48 -15.57 8.25
C MET A 62 -1.05 -14.70 7.12
N ASN A 63 -2.21 -15.08 6.59
CA ASN A 63 -2.90 -14.29 5.57
C ASN A 63 -3.41 -12.96 6.12
N LEU A 64 -3.91 -12.92 7.36
CA LEU A 64 -4.38 -11.70 8.01
C LEU A 64 -3.26 -10.67 8.17
N ILE A 65 -2.06 -11.13 8.58
CA ILE A 65 -0.88 -10.25 8.66
C ILE A 65 -0.54 -9.71 7.27
N SER A 66 -0.52 -10.56 6.24
CA SER A 66 -0.25 -10.14 4.86
C SER A 66 -1.30 -9.14 4.32
N MET A 67 -2.59 -9.37 4.60
CA MET A 67 -3.67 -8.46 4.23
C MET A 67 -3.56 -7.12 4.94
N SER A 68 -3.17 -7.12 6.22
CA SER A 68 -2.95 -5.87 6.96
C SER A 68 -1.85 -5.01 6.33
N ALA A 69 -0.74 -5.62 5.90
CA ALA A 69 0.33 -4.92 5.20
C ALA A 69 -0.14 -4.32 3.85
N ALA A 70 -0.97 -5.05 3.10
CA ALA A 70 -1.55 -4.54 1.86
C ALA A 70 -2.46 -3.32 2.10
N VAL A 71 -3.37 -3.39 3.08
CA VAL A 71 -4.27 -2.27 3.44
C VAL A 71 -3.47 -1.02 3.83
N VAL A 72 -2.44 -1.22 4.65
CA VAL A 72 -1.57 -0.14 5.10
C VAL A 72 -0.81 0.47 3.92
N GLY A 73 -0.31 -0.34 2.97
CA GLY A 73 0.28 0.13 1.71
C GLY A 73 -0.68 0.96 0.85
N PHE A 74 -1.95 0.57 0.73
CA PHE A 74 -2.96 1.38 0.04
C PHE A 74 -3.22 2.72 0.74
N TYR A 75 -3.33 2.71 2.06
CA TYR A 75 -3.55 3.93 2.85
C TYR A 75 -2.38 4.92 2.72
N TYR A 76 -1.15 4.41 2.65
CA TYR A 76 0.05 5.24 2.56
C TYR A 76 0.06 6.19 1.36
N VAL A 77 -0.52 5.78 0.22
CA VAL A 77 -0.62 6.63 -0.97
C VAL A 77 -1.35 7.94 -0.65
N PHE A 78 -2.39 7.88 0.18
CA PHE A 78 -3.14 9.06 0.64
C PHE A 78 -2.44 9.77 1.80
N ALA A 79 -1.75 9.01 2.65
CA ALA A 79 -1.05 9.57 3.81
C ALA A 79 0.20 10.37 3.43
N ALA A 80 0.89 10.01 2.34
CA ALA A 80 2.13 10.64 1.88
C ALA A 80 1.96 11.50 0.61
N ALA A 81 0.74 11.64 0.10
CA ALA A 81 0.46 12.46 -1.07
C ALA A 81 0.95 13.90 -0.88
N ASN A 82 1.73 14.41 -1.84
CA ASN A 82 2.10 15.81 -1.86
C ASN A 82 1.02 16.63 -2.56
N ILE A 83 0.24 17.34 -1.77
CA ILE A 83 -0.84 18.20 -2.26
C ILE A 83 -0.34 19.61 -2.45
N ASP A 84 -0.72 20.22 -3.57
CA ASP A 84 -0.48 21.62 -3.80
C ASP A 84 -1.26 22.45 -2.77
N HIS A 85 -0.52 23.29 -2.06
CA HIS A 85 -1.06 24.13 -1.00
C HIS A 85 -0.50 25.54 -1.15
N ARG A 86 -1.24 26.49 -0.60
CA ARG A 86 -0.80 27.87 -0.49
C ARG A 86 -0.98 28.35 0.94
N CYS A 87 -0.37 29.46 1.27
CA CYS A 87 -0.55 30.06 2.57
C CYS A 87 -1.94 30.65 2.73
N ARG A 88 -2.51 30.47 3.93
CA ARG A 88 -3.79 31.07 4.29
C ARG A 88 -3.62 32.59 4.42
N LEU A 89 -4.53 33.33 3.79
CA LEU A 89 -4.60 34.78 3.98
C LEU A 89 -4.93 35.10 5.44
N PRO A 90 -4.47 36.24 5.97
CA PRO A 90 -4.83 36.65 7.32
C PRO A 90 -6.32 37.02 7.38
N ASP A 91 -6.96 36.69 8.50
CA ASP A 91 -8.43 36.82 8.67
C ASP A 91 -8.91 38.27 8.56
N ASN A 92 -8.02 39.25 8.75
CA ASN A 92 -8.29 40.67 8.54
C ASN A 92 -8.41 41.08 7.06
N VAL A 93 -7.84 40.29 6.13
CA VAL A 93 -7.86 40.54 4.69
C VAL A 93 -8.96 39.74 4.01
N TRP A 94 -9.04 38.45 4.33
CA TRP A 94 -10.07 37.57 3.79
C TRP A 94 -10.60 36.63 4.88
N PRO A 95 -11.89 36.71 5.23
CA PRO A 95 -12.47 35.82 6.22
C PRO A 95 -12.62 34.40 5.65
N ASN A 96 -12.21 33.39 6.43
CA ASN A 96 -12.42 31.96 6.14
C ASN A 96 -11.81 31.49 4.81
N ASP A 97 -10.53 31.76 4.61
CA ASP A 97 -9.78 31.26 3.45
C ASP A 97 -9.49 29.74 3.54
N ASN A 98 -10.44 28.92 3.07
CA ASN A 98 -10.37 27.46 3.15
C ASN A 98 -10.15 26.76 1.79
N GLN A 99 -10.12 27.50 0.69
CA GLN A 99 -10.06 26.93 -0.66
C GLN A 99 -8.77 27.36 -1.36
N TYR A 100 -8.12 26.43 -2.06
CA TYR A 100 -6.95 26.76 -2.86
C TYR A 100 -7.28 27.72 -4.01
N HIS A 101 -8.34 27.43 -4.75
CA HIS A 101 -8.75 28.23 -5.90
C HIS A 101 -9.37 29.58 -5.50
N PRO A 102 -9.14 30.64 -6.28
CA PRO A 102 -9.76 31.94 -6.04
C PRO A 102 -11.27 31.88 -6.31
N ILE A 103 -12.06 32.21 -5.28
CA ILE A 103 -13.54 32.31 -5.36
C ILE A 103 -13.98 33.49 -6.23
N ASN A 104 -13.24 34.61 -6.18
CA ASN A 104 -13.58 35.85 -6.88
C ASN A 104 -12.30 36.53 -7.41
N LYS A 105 -12.44 37.43 -8.39
CA LYS A 105 -11.33 38.21 -8.96
C LYS A 105 -10.62 39.07 -7.92
N THR A 106 -11.36 39.60 -6.95
CA THR A 106 -10.77 40.34 -5.81
C THR A 106 -9.90 39.44 -4.95
N HIS A 107 -10.35 38.21 -4.69
CA HIS A 107 -9.60 37.21 -3.94
C HIS A 107 -8.32 36.82 -4.69
N GLU A 108 -8.39 36.65 -6.01
CA GLU A 108 -7.22 36.37 -6.85
C GLU A 108 -6.16 37.49 -6.77
N LEU A 109 -6.58 38.75 -6.83
CA LEU A 109 -5.68 39.90 -6.68
C LEU A 109 -5.01 39.93 -5.31
N LEU A 110 -5.75 39.60 -4.24
CA LEU A 110 -5.21 39.51 -2.89
C LEU A 110 -4.21 38.35 -2.77
N ILE A 111 -4.51 37.18 -3.31
CA ILE A 111 -3.59 36.04 -3.33
C ILE A 111 -2.28 36.42 -4.03
N ASN A 112 -2.37 37.00 -5.23
CA ASN A 112 -1.17 37.41 -5.99
C ASN A 112 -0.37 38.54 -5.32
N ARG A 113 -1.01 39.32 -4.43
CA ARG A 113 -0.38 40.39 -3.67
C ARG A 113 0.34 39.88 -2.41
N TYR A 114 -0.20 38.85 -1.76
CA TYR A 114 0.37 38.28 -0.53
C TYR A 114 1.29 37.09 -0.78
N ILE A 115 1.09 36.35 -1.86
CA ILE A 115 1.81 35.11 -2.14
C ILE A 115 2.61 35.29 -3.44
N PRO A 116 3.94 35.21 -3.38
CA PRO A 116 4.77 35.24 -4.58
C PRO A 116 4.46 34.03 -5.47
N LYS A 117 4.67 34.21 -6.77
CA LYS A 117 4.68 33.09 -7.71
C LYS A 117 6.08 32.49 -7.76
N THR A 118 6.15 31.18 -7.96
CA THR A 118 7.41 30.47 -8.22
C THR A 118 8.12 31.04 -9.44
N ASN A 119 9.42 30.79 -9.56
CA ASN A 119 10.27 31.25 -10.66
C ASN A 119 9.69 30.95 -12.06
N ASP A 120 8.90 29.88 -12.20
CA ASP A 120 8.22 29.51 -13.45
C ASP A 120 6.96 30.35 -13.75
N GLY A 121 6.51 31.18 -12.81
CA GLY A 121 5.32 32.05 -12.92
C GLY A 121 3.97 31.32 -12.95
N ARG A 122 3.97 29.97 -12.95
CA ARG A 122 2.75 29.15 -13.09
C ARG A 122 2.07 28.80 -11.77
N LYS A 123 2.84 28.58 -10.70
CA LYS A 123 2.35 28.17 -9.39
C LYS A 123 2.65 29.24 -8.33
N TRP A 124 1.82 29.30 -7.30
CA TRP A 124 2.11 30.08 -6.11
C TRP A 124 3.14 29.37 -5.24
N GLU A 125 3.97 30.15 -4.57
CA GLU A 125 4.86 29.64 -3.53
C GLU A 125 4.04 29.02 -2.38
N GLN A 126 4.47 27.85 -1.92
CA GLN A 126 3.68 27.04 -0.99
C GLN A 126 4.02 27.33 0.48
N CYS A 127 5.25 27.78 0.72
CA CYS A 127 5.82 27.88 2.06
C CYS A 127 6.12 29.29 2.54
N VAL A 128 6.11 30.26 1.63
CA VAL A 128 6.47 31.65 1.92
C VAL A 128 5.39 32.60 1.44
N ARG A 129 5.26 33.72 2.16
CA ARG A 129 4.39 34.83 1.80
C ARG A 129 5.07 36.16 2.12
N TYR A 130 4.55 37.23 1.55
CA TYR A 130 4.92 38.60 1.91
C TYR A 130 4.33 38.97 3.29
N LEU A 131 5.12 39.63 4.14
CA LEU A 131 4.71 40.00 5.51
C LEU A 131 3.52 40.97 5.53
N HIS A 132 3.59 42.04 4.76
CA HIS A 132 2.60 43.12 4.64
C HIS A 132 1.77 43.04 3.35
N GLY A 133 1.90 41.97 2.56
CA GLY A 133 1.16 41.83 1.31
C GLY A 133 1.59 42.84 0.25
N THR A 134 2.91 42.97 0.04
CA THR A 134 3.46 43.79 -1.04
C THR A 134 4.55 42.99 -1.74
N THR A 135 4.58 43.03 -3.08
CA THR A 135 5.44 42.20 -3.93
C THR A 135 6.95 42.42 -3.75
N ASN A 136 7.36 43.46 -3.02
CA ASN A 136 8.75 43.81 -2.70
C ASN A 136 9.06 43.71 -1.19
N ASP A 137 8.20 43.05 -0.43
CA ASP A 137 8.36 42.92 1.01
C ASP A 137 9.21 41.69 1.37
N THR A 138 9.66 41.66 2.61
CA THR A 138 10.29 40.52 3.25
C THR A 138 9.42 39.26 3.20
N PHE A 139 10.06 38.13 2.92
CA PHE A 139 9.43 36.82 2.95
C PHE A 139 9.34 36.33 4.39
N THR A 140 8.18 35.79 4.75
CA THR A 140 7.95 35.12 6.03
C THR A 140 7.25 33.79 5.81
N ASN A 141 7.37 32.90 6.80
CA ASN A 141 6.60 31.66 6.87
C ASN A 141 5.11 31.96 7.06
N CYS A 142 4.28 30.94 7.00
CA CYS A 142 2.82 31.11 6.99
C CYS A 142 2.22 30.86 8.38
N PRO A 143 1.97 31.93 9.19
CA PRO A 143 1.53 31.78 10.58
C PRO A 143 0.07 31.36 10.71
N ASN A 144 -0.76 31.67 9.71
CA ASN A 144 -2.21 31.44 9.74
C ASN A 144 -2.58 30.06 9.18
N GLY A 145 -1.60 29.18 8.97
CA GLY A 145 -1.80 27.88 8.34
C GLY A 145 -1.88 27.94 6.81
N TRP A 146 -2.48 26.91 6.23
CA TRP A 146 -2.47 26.64 4.79
C TRP A 146 -3.86 26.38 4.24
N ALA A 147 -4.04 26.68 2.95
CA ALA A 147 -5.19 26.32 2.15
C ALA A 147 -4.76 25.28 1.11
N TYR A 148 -5.37 24.10 1.17
CA TYR A 148 -5.01 22.93 0.36
C TYR A 148 -5.91 22.80 -0.87
N ASP A 149 -5.34 22.29 -1.97
CA ASP A 149 -6.14 21.89 -3.13
C ASP A 149 -6.78 20.51 -2.90
N ARG A 150 -8.11 20.48 -2.91
CA ARG A 150 -8.90 19.26 -2.71
C ARG A 150 -9.47 18.69 -4.02
N SER A 151 -9.12 19.27 -5.16
CA SER A 151 -9.63 18.85 -6.47
C SER A 151 -9.25 17.41 -6.84
N VAL A 152 -8.07 16.94 -6.40
CA VAL A 152 -7.53 15.61 -6.75
C VAL A 152 -7.79 14.56 -5.67
N PHE A 153 -7.41 14.85 -4.43
CA PHE A 153 -7.37 13.84 -3.34
C PHE A 153 -8.43 14.04 -2.26
N GLY A 154 -9.27 15.09 -2.35
CA GLY A 154 -10.20 15.44 -1.28
C GLY A 154 -9.47 15.80 0.01
N TYR A 155 -10.01 15.37 1.15
CA TYR A 155 -9.35 15.49 2.45
C TYR A 155 -8.32 14.39 2.62
N THR A 156 -7.11 14.77 3.03
CA THR A 156 -6.03 13.81 3.26
C THR A 156 -5.40 14.00 4.63
N PHE A 157 -4.78 12.93 5.11
CA PHE A 157 -4.04 12.95 6.37
C PHE A 157 -2.92 13.99 6.40
N THR A 158 -2.30 14.27 5.24
CA THR A 158 -1.25 15.28 5.12
C THR A 158 -1.77 16.69 5.40
N GLU A 159 -2.99 17.00 4.96
CA GLU A 159 -3.68 18.27 5.24
C GLU A 159 -4.06 18.35 6.73
N GLU A 160 -4.68 17.29 7.28
CA GLU A 160 -5.12 17.28 8.68
C GLU A 160 -3.95 17.44 9.67
N ALA A 161 -2.83 16.78 9.40
CA ALA A 161 -1.65 16.81 10.26
C ALA A 161 -0.68 17.96 9.94
N ASN A 162 -0.99 18.80 8.93
CA ASN A 162 -0.17 19.93 8.47
C ASN A 162 1.30 19.58 8.20
N PHE A 163 1.59 18.45 7.54
CA PHE A 163 2.97 18.02 7.24
C PHE A 163 3.61 18.76 6.07
N VAL A 164 3.43 20.07 5.97
CA VAL A 164 3.92 20.90 4.86
C VAL A 164 5.19 21.67 5.26
N CYS A 165 5.96 22.08 4.26
CA CYS A 165 7.09 23.01 4.39
C CYS A 165 8.11 22.57 5.45
N GLY A 166 8.20 23.29 6.58
CA GLY A 166 9.14 22.97 7.66
C GLY A 166 8.93 21.60 8.31
N SER A 167 7.77 21.00 8.13
CA SER A 167 7.45 19.65 8.63
C SER A 167 7.33 18.60 7.53
N SER A 168 7.76 18.92 6.31
CA SER A 168 7.76 18.00 5.16
C SER A 168 8.54 16.71 5.44
N SER A 169 9.62 16.77 6.22
CA SER A 169 10.40 15.59 6.64
C SER A 169 9.59 14.56 7.40
N LYS A 170 8.47 14.94 8.05
CA LYS A 170 7.59 13.99 8.73
C LYS A 170 6.87 13.05 7.76
N ARG A 171 6.64 13.48 6.51
CA ARG A 171 6.11 12.59 5.46
C ARG A 171 7.12 11.48 5.13
N SER A 172 8.39 11.84 5.02
CA SER A 172 9.47 10.87 4.83
C SER A 172 9.60 9.92 6.02
N LEU A 173 9.39 10.41 7.26
CA LEU A 173 9.35 9.54 8.44
C LEU A 173 8.20 8.52 8.37
N ILE A 174 7.00 8.94 7.94
CA ILE A 174 5.88 8.02 7.73
C ILE A 174 6.26 6.98 6.69
N ALA A 175 6.88 7.38 5.57
CA ALA A 175 7.36 6.45 4.55
C ALA A 175 8.37 5.42 5.10
N THR A 176 9.32 5.88 5.91
CA THR A 176 10.32 4.99 6.54
C THR A 176 9.66 4.02 7.53
N LEU A 177 8.77 4.51 8.41
CA LEU A 177 8.05 3.67 9.36
C LEU A 177 7.24 2.57 8.67
N MET A 178 6.61 2.93 7.54
CA MET A 178 5.88 1.99 6.70
C MET A 178 6.78 0.91 6.10
N GLN A 179 7.94 1.31 5.57
CA GLN A 179 8.88 0.37 4.96
C GLN A 179 9.56 -0.53 6.00
N CYS A 180 9.78 -0.04 7.22
CA CYS A 180 10.35 -0.81 8.33
C CYS A 180 9.33 -1.72 9.02
N GLY A 181 8.06 -1.32 9.07
CA GLY A 181 6.97 -2.10 9.70
C GLY A 181 6.30 -3.12 8.79
N GLY A 182 6.60 -3.09 7.48
CA GLY A 182 6.01 -3.96 6.46
C GLY A 182 6.70 -5.31 6.24
N PHE A 183 7.51 -5.78 7.20
CA PHE A 183 8.16 -7.10 7.18
C PHE A 183 7.86 -7.88 8.46
#